data_AF-A0A956TET9-F1
#
_entry.id   AF-A0A956TET9-F1
#
_cell.length_a   1.000
_cell.length_b   1.000
_cell.length_c   1.000
_cell.angle_alpha   90.00
_cell.angle_beta   90.00
_cell.angle_gamma   90.00
#
_symmetry.space_group_name_H-M   'P 1'
#
loop_
_entity.id
_entity.type
_entity.pdbx_description
1 polymer ?
#
loop_
_entity_poly.entity_id
_entity_poly.type
_entity_poly.pdbx_seq_one_letter_code
_entity_poly.pdbx_strand_id
1 'polypeptide(L)'
;GRAKVSDPFHWIDAAAESLGYFDTAGAAAALTKALELAASDGEPWPALRQGVEALAARDLAGAAGCLRQAIEQVGPAHEQAGATAKALALDIEGADLTAAALQLRTLNRHLRQL
;
A
#
# COMPACT_ATOMS: atom_id res chain seq x y z
N GLY A 1 -23.52 -9.69 -0.47
CA GLY A 1 -22.23 -10.40 -0.60
C GLY A 1 -21.26 -9.87 -1.65
N ARG A 2 -21.57 -8.84 -2.46
CA ARG A 2 -20.69 -8.33 -3.54
C ARG A 2 -19.87 -7.07 -3.18
N ALA A 3 -20.20 -6.39 -2.09
CA ALA A 3 -19.57 -5.11 -1.71
C ALA A 3 -18.08 -5.24 -1.37
N LYS A 4 -17.65 -6.31 -0.68
CA LYS A 4 -16.25 -6.49 -0.26
C LYS A 4 -15.25 -6.61 -1.41
N VAL A 5 -15.64 -7.23 -2.53
CA VAL A 5 -14.73 -7.45 -3.68
C VAL A 5 -14.53 -6.19 -4.51
N SER A 6 -15.45 -5.23 -4.39
CA SER A 6 -15.45 -3.96 -5.13
C SER A 6 -14.87 -2.80 -4.30
N ASP A 7 -14.50 -3.06 -3.04
CA ASP A 7 -13.97 -2.07 -2.11
C ASP A 7 -12.43 -2.10 -2.16
N PRO A 8 -11.76 -1.03 -2.65
CA PRO A 8 -10.29 -0.97 -2.68
C PRO A 8 -9.68 -1.14 -1.29
N PHE A 9 -10.35 -0.72 -0.22
CA PHE A 9 -9.83 -0.85 1.14
C PHE A 9 -9.83 -2.30 1.65
N HIS A 10 -10.68 -3.18 1.10
CA HIS A 10 -10.64 -4.61 1.43
C HIS A 10 -9.34 -5.24 0.90
N TRP A 11 -8.92 -4.85 -0.29
CA TRP A 11 -7.71 -5.33 -0.92
C TRP A 11 -6.44 -4.81 -0.22
N ILE A 12 -6.47 -3.62 0.38
CA ILE A 12 -5.38 -3.14 1.23
C ILE A 12 -5.26 -3.99 2.51
N ASP A 13 -6.36 -4.43 3.13
CA ASP A 13 -6.32 -5.34 4.28
C ASP A 13 -5.73 -6.71 3.89
N ALA A 14 -6.10 -7.24 2.72
CA ALA A 14 -5.55 -8.48 2.20
C ALA A 14 -4.05 -8.37 1.91
N ALA A 15 -3.59 -7.23 1.38
CA ALA A 15 -2.16 -6.99 1.17
C ALA A 15 -1.37 -7.00 2.49
N ALA A 16 -1.92 -6.40 3.54
CA ALA A 16 -1.30 -6.41 4.86
C ALA A 16 -1.26 -7.82 5.47
N GLU A 17 -2.29 -8.63 5.24
CA GLU A 17 -2.29 -10.04 5.64
C GLU A 17 -1.18 -10.83 4.93
N SER A 18 -1.05 -10.68 3.61
CA SER A 18 0.02 -11.32 2.84
C SER A 18 1.41 -10.88 3.30
N LEU A 19 1.63 -9.58 3.57
CA LEU A 19 2.90 -9.10 4.15
C LEU A 19 3.20 -9.76 5.50
N GLY A 20 2.19 -9.94 6.35
CA GLY A 20 2.34 -10.63 7.64
C GLY A 20 2.70 -12.11 7.52
N TYR A 21 2.40 -12.73 6.37
CA TYR A 21 2.84 -14.08 6.00
C TYR A 21 4.14 -14.09 5.17
N PHE A 22 4.83 -12.94 5.05
CA PHE A 22 6.01 -12.74 4.20
C PHE A 22 5.78 -13.04 2.71
N ASP A 23 4.51 -13.03 2.29
CA ASP A 23 4.08 -13.21 0.90
C ASP A 23 4.02 -11.85 0.19
N THR A 24 5.18 -11.42 -0.28
CA THR A 24 5.33 -10.17 -1.05
C THR A 24 4.60 -10.19 -2.40
N ALA A 25 4.47 -11.37 -3.02
CA ALA A 25 3.76 -11.53 -4.29
C ALA A 25 2.24 -11.43 -4.10
N GLY A 26 1.70 -12.08 -3.06
CA GLY A 26 0.30 -11.94 -2.67
C GLY A 26 -0.04 -10.52 -2.23
N ALA A 27 0.86 -9.87 -1.50
CA ALA A 27 0.70 -8.47 -1.11
C ALA A 27 0.63 -7.54 -2.33
N ALA A 28 1.53 -7.74 -3.29
CA ALA A 28 1.52 -6.99 -4.54
C ALA A 28 0.24 -7.22 -5.34
N ALA A 29 -0.20 -8.47 -5.51
CA ALA A 29 -1.43 -8.79 -6.24
C ALA A 29 -2.67 -8.13 -5.61
N ALA A 30 -2.75 -8.11 -4.28
CA ALA A 30 -3.82 -7.43 -3.57
C ALA A 30 -3.76 -5.91 -3.75
N LEU A 31 -2.58 -5.29 -3.65
CA LEU A 31 -2.41 -3.85 -3.92
C LEU A 31 -2.74 -3.49 -5.38
N THR A 32 -2.41 -4.34 -6.35
CA THR A 32 -2.82 -4.16 -7.74
C THR A 32 -4.34 -4.08 -7.86
N LYS A 33 -5.08 -4.97 -7.18
CA LYS A 33 -6.55 -4.93 -7.17
C LYS A 33 -7.09 -3.66 -6.51
N ALA A 34 -6.50 -3.22 -5.41
CA ALA A 34 -6.85 -1.95 -4.78
C ALA A 34 -6.67 -0.77 -5.75
N LEU A 35 -5.55 -0.72 -6.48
CA LEU A 35 -5.25 0.32 -7.47
C LEU A 35 -6.16 0.25 -8.70
N GLU A 36 -6.52 -0.94 -9.18
CA GLU A 36 -7.48 -1.11 -10.29
C GLU A 36 -8.85 -0.55 -9.93
N LEU A 37 -9.30 -0.78 -8.69
CA LEU A 37 -10.58 -0.27 -8.19
C LEU A 37 -10.54 1.25 -7.95
N ALA A 38 -9.45 1.77 -7.39
CA ALA A 38 -9.27 3.20 -7.18
C ALA A 38 -9.08 3.99 -8.50
N ALA A 39 -8.51 3.36 -9.53
CA ALA A 39 -8.30 3.98 -10.84
C ALA A 39 -9.60 4.22 -11.62
N SER A 40 -10.76 3.77 -11.14
CA SER A 40 -12.05 4.16 -11.73
C SER A 40 -12.29 5.68 -11.69
N ASP A 41 -11.57 6.39 -10.82
CA ASP A 41 -11.65 7.85 -10.68
C ASP A 41 -10.71 8.62 -11.63
N GLY A 42 -10.01 7.92 -12.54
CA GLY A 42 -9.24 8.54 -13.62
C GLY A 42 -7.85 9.07 -13.24
N GLU A 43 -7.40 8.87 -11.99
CA GLU A 43 -6.08 9.31 -11.55
C GLU A 43 -4.96 8.30 -11.87
N PRO A 44 -3.89 8.74 -12.58
CA PRO A 44 -2.71 7.93 -12.74
C PRO A 44 -1.91 7.96 -11.44
N TRP A 45 -1.81 6.82 -10.76
CA TRP A 45 -0.93 6.59 -9.61
C TRP A 45 0.35 5.83 -10.01
N PRO A 46 1.23 6.40 -10.86
CA PRO A 46 2.35 5.66 -11.44
C PRO A 46 3.37 5.21 -10.40
N ALA A 47 3.65 6.04 -9.38
CA ALA A 47 4.56 5.68 -8.30
C ALA A 47 4.03 4.49 -7.49
N LEU A 48 2.73 4.44 -7.18
CA LEU A 48 2.14 3.29 -6.48
C LEU A 48 2.22 2.01 -7.31
N ARG A 49 1.93 2.07 -8.62
CA ARG A 49 2.02 0.89 -9.50
C ARG A 49 3.46 0.35 -9.56
N GLN A 50 4.45 1.22 -9.74
CA GLN A 50 5.86 0.83 -9.72
C GLN A 50 6.28 0.23 -8.38
N GLY A 51 5.78 0.77 -7.27
CA GLY A 51 6.05 0.22 -5.94
C GLY A 51 5.47 -1.18 -5.74
N VAL A 52 4.28 -1.43 -6.27
CA VAL A 52 3.64 -2.75 -6.26
C VAL A 52 4.42 -3.75 -7.13
N GLU A 53 4.88 -3.34 -8.30
CA GLU A 53 5.74 -4.16 -9.17
C GLU A 53 7.08 -4.50 -8.49
N ALA A 54 7.71 -3.53 -7.83
CA ALA A 54 8.94 -3.75 -7.08
C ALA A 54 8.72 -4.72 -5.91
N LEU A 55 7.59 -4.61 -5.20
CA LEU A 55 7.22 -5.55 -4.15
C LEU A 55 7.05 -6.99 -4.70
N ALA A 56 6.40 -7.14 -5.85
CA ALA A 56 6.27 -8.44 -6.52
C ALA A 56 7.62 -9.03 -6.94
N ALA A 57 8.57 -8.19 -7.34
CA ALA A 57 9.94 -8.57 -7.65
C ALA A 57 10.82 -8.82 -6.41
N ARG A 58 10.28 -8.64 -5.20
CA ARG A 58 11.01 -8.62 -3.91
C ARG A 58 12.09 -7.53 -3.83
N ASP A 59 11.99 -6.51 -4.67
CA ASP A 59 12.79 -5.29 -4.57
C ASP A 59 12.18 -4.37 -3.51
N LEU A 60 12.53 -4.64 -2.25
CA LEU A 60 11.99 -3.90 -1.11
C LEU A 60 12.46 -2.44 -1.07
N ALA A 61 13.69 -2.17 -1.51
CA ALA A 61 14.23 -0.82 -1.59
C ALA A 61 13.48 -0.01 -2.67
N GLY A 62 13.27 -0.61 -3.85
CA GLY A 62 12.46 -0.03 -4.91
C GLY A 62 11.01 0.22 -4.49
N ALA A 63 10.39 -0.74 -3.80
CA ALA A 63 9.04 -0.62 -3.29
C ALA A 63 8.89 0.54 -2.30
N ALA A 64 9.84 0.66 -1.36
CA ALA A 64 9.88 1.73 -0.38
C ALA A 64 10.13 3.12 -1.02
N GLY A 65 10.97 3.20 -2.05
CA GLY A 65 11.20 4.45 -2.79
C GLY A 65 9.94 4.92 -3.52
N CYS A 66 9.24 4.00 -4.17
CA CYS A 66 7.98 4.26 -4.84
C CYS A 66 6.86 4.70 -3.89
N LEU A 67 6.75 4.07 -2.71
CA LEU A 67 5.81 4.48 -1.67
C LEU A 67 6.11 5.89 -1.16
N ARG A 68 7.38 6.23 -0.94
CA ARG A 68 7.81 7.60 -0.56
C ARG A 68 7.36 8.63 -1.59
N GLN A 69 7.61 8.36 -2.87
CA GLN A 69 7.19 9.25 -3.95
C GLN A 69 5.66 9.39 -4.03
N ALA A 70 4.91 8.31 -3.82
CA ALA A 70 3.45 8.36 -3.79
C ALA A 70 2.93 9.24 -2.64
N ILE A 71 3.54 9.16 -1.46
CA ILE A 71 3.18 10.00 -0.30
C ILE A 71 3.44 11.47 -0.60
N GLU A 72 4.58 11.79 -1.22
CA GLU A 72 4.92 13.15 -1.63
C GLU A 72 3.92 13.71 -2.65
N GLN A 73 3.34 12.86 -3.50
CA GLN A 73 2.32 13.24 -4.49
C GLN A 73 0.93 13.46 -3.90
N VAL A 74 0.55 12.73 -2.84
CA VAL A 74 -0.73 12.91 -2.12
C VAL A 74 -0.74 14.21 -1.29
N GLY A 75 0.43 14.75 -0.96
CA GLY A 75 0.57 16.05 -0.30
C GLY A 75 0.23 16.07 1.20
N PRO A 76 0.42 17.22 1.88
CA PRO A 76 0.30 17.37 3.34
C PRO A 76 -1.15 17.39 3.87
N ALA A 77 -2.16 17.13 3.04
CA ALA A 77 -3.57 17.19 3.43
C ALA A 77 -3.95 16.18 4.53
N HIS A 78 -3.13 15.13 4.72
CA HIS A 78 -3.40 14.03 5.65
C HIS A 78 -2.15 13.65 6.46
N GLU A 79 -1.73 14.53 7.37
CA GLU A 79 -0.50 14.41 8.18
C GLU A 79 -0.33 13.03 8.84
N GLN A 80 -1.40 12.45 9.39
CA GLN A 80 -1.39 11.13 10.02
C GLN A 80 -1.20 9.99 9.00
N ALA A 81 -1.91 10.03 7.87
CA ALA A 81 -1.75 9.03 6.81
C ALA A 81 -0.34 9.12 6.18
N GLY A 82 0.19 10.32 5.98
CA GLY A 82 1.55 10.55 5.50
C GLY A 82 2.61 10.00 6.47
N ALA A 83 2.45 10.23 7.78
CA ALA A 83 3.35 9.69 8.79
C ALA A 83 3.34 8.15 8.83
N THR A 84 2.15 7.53 8.79
CA THR A 84 2.02 6.07 8.76
C THR A 84 2.60 5.47 7.48
N ALA A 85 2.37 6.12 6.33
CA ALA A 85 2.90 5.65 5.06
C ALA A 85 4.44 5.78 5.00
N LYS A 86 5.02 6.79 5.67
CA LYS A 86 6.47 6.90 5.84
C LYS A 86 7.03 5.76 6.70
N ALA A 87 6.37 5.43 7.81
CA ALA A 87 6.74 4.30 8.64
C ALA A 87 6.67 2.98 7.86
N LEU A 88 5.59 2.77 7.11
CA LEU A 88 5.43 1.62 6.21
C LEU A 88 6.61 1.49 5.22
N ALA A 89 7.02 2.58 4.59
CA ALA A 89 8.14 2.56 3.64
C ALA A 89 9.47 2.18 4.31
N LEU A 90 9.72 2.67 5.53
CA LEU A 90 10.91 2.32 6.31
C LEU A 90 10.91 0.85 6.72
N ASP A 91 9.77 0.32 7.15
CA ASP A 91 9.63 -1.09 7.54
C ASP A 91 9.84 -2.02 6.34
N ILE A 92 9.30 -1.66 5.16
CA ILE A 92 9.53 -2.40 3.91
C ILE A 92 11.03 -2.35 3.53
N GLU A 93 11.67 -1.17 3.56
CA GLU A 93 13.10 -1.01 3.27
C GLU A 93 13.99 -1.82 4.23
N GLY A 94 13.63 -1.85 5.52
CA GLY A 94 14.29 -2.65 6.55
C GLY A 94 13.95 -4.14 6.50
N ALA A 95 13.11 -4.57 5.55
CA ALA A 95 12.57 -5.93 5.43
C ALA A 95 11.79 -6.43 6.67
N ASP A 96 11.34 -5.53 7.54
CA ASP A 96 10.41 -5.85 8.62
C ASP A 96 8.98 -5.92 8.09
N LEU A 97 8.66 -7.01 7.41
CA LEU A 97 7.34 -7.20 6.79
C LEU A 97 6.22 -7.34 7.82
N THR A 98 6.55 -7.66 9.08
CA THR A 98 5.57 -7.74 10.17
C THR A 98 5.16 -6.34 10.61
N ALA A 99 6.13 -5.44 10.81
CA ALA A 99 5.88 -4.03 11.08
C ALA A 99 5.19 -3.37 9.88
N ALA A 100 5.64 -3.64 8.66
CA ALA A 100 5.03 -3.14 7.43
C ALA A 100 3.54 -3.55 7.33
N ALA A 101 3.19 -4.79 7.64
CA ALA A 101 1.80 -5.24 7.68
C ALA A 101 0.94 -4.44 8.69
N LEU A 102 1.50 -4.14 9.87
CA LEU A 102 0.81 -3.33 10.88
C LEU A 102 0.61 -1.88 10.42
N GLN A 103 1.64 -1.28 9.82
CA GLN A 103 1.56 0.08 9.30
C GLN A 103 0.56 0.17 8.14
N LEU A 104 0.53 -0.83 7.25
CA LEU A 104 -0.42 -0.85 6.14
C LEU A 104 -1.87 -0.92 6.62
N ARG A 105 -2.18 -1.70 7.67
CA ARG A 105 -3.50 -1.71 8.31
C ARG A 105 -3.86 -0.38 8.96
N THR A 106 -2.89 0.24 9.60
CA THR A 106 -3.06 1.56 10.24
C THR A 106 -3.34 2.62 9.18
N LEU A 107 -2.59 2.61 8.08
CA LEU A 107 -2.79 3.49 6.94
C LEU A 107 -4.19 3.31 6.34
N ASN A 108 -4.61 2.07 6.12
CA ASN A 108 -5.94 1.74 5.61
C ASN A 108 -7.05 2.32 6.50
N ARG A 109 -6.88 2.26 7.83
CA ARG A 109 -7.83 2.86 8.79
C ARG A 109 -7.90 4.37 8.65
N HIS A 110 -6.76 5.04 8.51
CA HIS A 110 -6.73 6.49 8.30
C HIS A 110 -7.43 6.89 7.00
N LEU A 111 -7.15 6.17 5.90
CA LEU A 111 -7.78 6.46 4.61
C LEU A 111 -9.30 6.28 4.62
N ARG A 112 -9.84 5.34 5.41
CA ARG A 112 -11.29 5.13 5.57
C ARG A 112 -12.01 6.21 6.39
N GLN A 113 -11.27 7.05 7.11
CA GLN A 113 -11.82 8.11 7.94
C GLN A 113 -11.88 9.47 7.22
N LEU A 114 -11.35 9.53 6.00
CA LEU A 114 -11.42 10.67 5.10
C LEU A 114 -12.75 10.64 4.33
#